data_AF-A0A377FP71-F1
#
_entry.id   AF-A0A377FP71-F1
#
_cell.length_a   1.000
_cell.length_b   1.000
_cell.length_c   1.000
_cell.angle_alpha   90.00
_cell.angle_beta   90.00
_cell.angle_gamma   90.00
#
_symmetry.space_group_name_H-M   'P 1'
#
loop_
_entity.id
_entity.type
_entity.pdbx_description
1 polymer ?
#
loop_
_entity_poly.entity_id
_entity_poly.type
_entity_poly.pdbx_seq_one_letter_code
_entity_poly.pdbx_strand_id
1 'polypeptide(L)'
;MKNNILIKPIIDIDYYRALILSSGIHSIFLPMKFQFIRQERELKVKEYFINVEGYTNLKEYINISSLEAWDIADMLIQLLEGINESMYRYVFPFEYRISLDYVYYSESKKKFKLLFIPSTEHLDDMNSLSKLIIESLNMILNELDAYIGKGVVSELKSLKSSICESETVEDFTSKINAFKRSIWRSRHGKISRTIAL
;
A
#
# COMPACT_ATOMS: atom_id res chain seq x y z
N MET A 1 11.27 10.34 -20.05
CA MET A 1 11.75 9.76 -18.77
C MET A 1 11.63 8.24 -18.89
N LYS A 2 12.58 7.46 -18.36
CA LYS A 2 12.43 5.99 -18.35
C LYS A 2 11.35 5.65 -17.31
N ASN A 3 10.15 5.32 -17.75
CA ASN A 3 9.00 4.96 -16.90
C ASN A 3 9.17 3.61 -16.19
N ASN A 4 10.39 3.05 -16.16
CA ASN A 4 10.66 1.73 -15.63
C ASN A 4 11.79 1.79 -14.60
N ILE A 5 11.58 1.14 -13.47
CA ILE A 5 12.60 0.91 -12.45
C ILE A 5 13.14 -0.51 -12.65
N LEU A 6 14.44 -0.65 -12.87
CA LEU A 6 15.10 -1.95 -12.95
C LEU A 6 15.49 -2.42 -11.54
N ILE A 7 15.06 -3.63 -11.17
CA ILE A 7 15.38 -4.24 -9.89
C ILE A 7 16.08 -5.57 -10.12
N LYS A 8 17.19 -5.76 -9.40
CA LYS A 8 17.82 -7.06 -9.24
C LYS A 8 17.23 -7.73 -7.99
N PRO A 9 16.72 -8.97 -8.08
CA PRO A 9 16.19 -9.67 -6.92
C PRO A 9 17.26 -9.78 -5.84
N ILE A 10 16.89 -9.51 -4.60
CA ILE A 10 17.76 -9.74 -3.44
C ILE A 10 17.58 -11.14 -2.84
N ILE A 11 16.59 -11.89 -3.35
CA ILE A 11 16.26 -13.28 -3.04
C ILE A 11 15.86 -14.01 -4.32
N ASP A 12 15.90 -15.34 -4.29
CA ASP A 12 15.47 -16.17 -5.42
C ASP A 12 13.95 -16.07 -5.60
N ILE A 13 13.53 -15.58 -6.77
CA ILE A 13 12.14 -15.62 -7.23
C ILE A 13 12.06 -16.72 -8.28
N ASP A 14 11.28 -17.76 -7.99
CA ASP A 14 11.02 -18.83 -8.95
C ASP A 14 10.09 -18.37 -10.09
N TYR A 15 10.06 -19.17 -11.16
CA TYR A 15 9.28 -18.88 -12.35
C TYR A 15 7.78 -18.71 -12.10
N TYR A 16 7.18 -19.53 -11.24
CA TYR A 16 5.73 -19.48 -11.00
C TYR A 16 5.34 -18.25 -10.21
N ARG A 17 6.10 -17.90 -9.17
CA ARG A 17 5.90 -16.67 -8.40
C ARG A 17 6.04 -15.43 -9.29
N ALA A 18 7.05 -15.39 -10.15
CA ALA A 18 7.23 -14.32 -11.13
C ALA A 18 6.05 -14.23 -12.11
N LEU A 19 5.52 -15.37 -12.56
CA LEU A 19 4.39 -15.42 -13.48
C LEU A 19 3.12 -14.85 -12.83
N ILE A 20 2.86 -15.23 -11.57
CA ILE A 20 1.75 -14.68 -10.79
C ILE A 20 1.89 -13.16 -10.60
N LEU A 21 3.07 -12.67 -10.21
CA LEU A 21 3.32 -11.23 -10.06
C LEU A 21 3.16 -10.46 -11.39
N SER A 22 3.56 -11.06 -12.51
CA SER A 22 3.44 -10.45 -13.84
C SER A 22 2.01 -10.47 -14.41
N SER A 23 1.15 -11.37 -13.91
CA SER A 23 -0.21 -11.55 -14.41
C SER A 23 -1.13 -10.35 -14.14
N GLY A 24 -0.76 -9.49 -13.18
CA GLY A 24 -1.60 -8.37 -12.75
C GLY A 24 -2.84 -8.78 -11.96
N ILE A 25 -2.99 -10.07 -11.61
CA ILE A 25 -4.04 -10.56 -10.71
C ILE A 25 -3.97 -9.82 -9.35
N HIS A 26 -2.77 -9.47 -8.92
CA HIS A 26 -2.54 -8.69 -7.71
C HIS A 26 -2.57 -7.19 -8.03
N SER A 27 -3.69 -6.55 -7.67
CA SER A 27 -3.92 -5.13 -7.96
C SER A 27 -3.04 -4.19 -7.15
N ILE A 28 -2.48 -4.66 -6.02
CA ILE A 28 -1.66 -3.87 -5.10
C ILE A 28 -0.34 -3.42 -5.69
N PHE A 29 0.32 -4.26 -6.49
CA PHE A 29 1.63 -3.93 -7.02
C PHE A 29 1.57 -3.14 -8.31
N LEU A 30 2.58 -2.31 -8.51
CA LEU A 30 2.86 -1.72 -9.80
C LEU A 30 3.11 -2.81 -10.86
N PRO A 31 2.67 -2.62 -12.11
CA PRO A 31 2.88 -3.60 -13.17
C PRO A 31 4.37 -3.91 -13.34
N MET A 32 4.71 -5.19 -13.46
CA MET A 32 6.10 -5.61 -13.56
C MET A 32 6.33 -6.68 -14.63
N LYS A 33 7.54 -6.70 -15.18
CA LYS A 33 7.98 -7.67 -16.18
C LYS A 33 9.29 -8.30 -15.75
N PHE A 34 9.35 -9.63 -15.78
CA PHE A 34 10.52 -10.38 -15.33
C PHE A 34 11.40 -10.80 -16.49
N GLN A 35 12.70 -10.75 -16.29
CA GLN A 35 13.70 -11.38 -17.13
C GLN A 35 14.22 -12.63 -16.43
N PHE A 36 14.18 -13.76 -17.14
CA PHE A 36 14.60 -15.04 -16.62
C PHE A 36 15.99 -15.42 -17.12
N ILE A 37 16.71 -16.19 -16.31
CA ILE A 37 17.94 -16.88 -16.68
C ILE A 37 17.77 -18.36 -16.34
N ARG A 38 18.32 -19.22 -17.19
CA ARG A 38 18.42 -20.66 -16.89
C ARG A 38 19.71 -20.89 -16.12
N GLN A 39 19.61 -21.39 -14.90
CA GLN A 39 20.74 -21.85 -14.11
C GLN A 39 20.55 -23.34 -13.82
N GLU A 40 21.54 -24.14 -14.21
CA GLU A 40 21.50 -25.60 -14.14
C GLU A 40 20.28 -26.21 -14.86
N ARG A 41 19.16 -26.42 -14.15
CA ARG A 41 17.90 -26.94 -14.68
C ARG A 41 16.66 -26.11 -14.32
N GLU A 42 16.85 -24.98 -13.64
CA GLU A 42 15.75 -24.13 -13.16
C GLU A 42 15.74 -22.77 -13.88
N LEU A 43 14.53 -22.23 -14.08
CA LEU A 43 14.33 -20.86 -14.52
C LEU A 43 14.24 -19.97 -13.29
N LYS A 44 15.23 -19.09 -13.12
CA LYS A 44 15.28 -18.09 -12.05
C LYS A 44 15.10 -16.70 -12.62
N VAL A 45 14.55 -15.78 -11.82
CA VAL A 45 14.53 -14.36 -12.18
C VAL A 45 15.94 -13.80 -12.08
N LYS A 46 16.43 -13.19 -13.18
CA LYS A 46 17.68 -12.42 -13.20
C LYS A 46 17.46 -10.99 -12.71
N GLU A 47 16.45 -10.34 -13.28
CA GLU A 47 16.05 -8.97 -13.01
C GLU A 47 14.59 -8.76 -13.41
N TYR A 48 13.97 -7.70 -12.91
CA TYR A 48 12.63 -7.33 -13.32
C TYR A 48 12.48 -5.82 -13.39
N PHE A 49 11.56 -5.39 -14.25
CA PHE A 49 11.25 -4.00 -14.53
C PHE A 49 9.88 -3.69 -13.95
N ILE A 50 9.78 -2.65 -13.14
CA ILE A 50 8.51 -2.14 -12.67
C ILE A 50 8.14 -0.90 -13.48
N ASN A 51 6.97 -0.93 -14.12
CA ASN A 51 6.42 0.20 -14.85
C ASN A 51 5.71 1.15 -13.86
N VAL A 52 6.23 2.37 -13.77
CA VAL A 52 5.68 3.46 -12.93
C VAL A 52 4.88 4.48 -13.75
N GLU A 53 4.61 4.23 -15.03
CA GLU A 53 3.88 5.15 -15.89
C GLU A 53 2.51 5.51 -15.31
N GLY A 54 2.26 6.81 -15.15
CA GLY A 54 1.03 7.35 -14.56
C GLY A 54 0.96 7.22 -13.04
N TYR A 55 2.07 6.86 -12.39
CA TYR A 55 2.24 6.82 -10.94
C TYR A 55 3.42 7.70 -10.52
N THR A 56 3.31 8.34 -9.36
CA THR A 56 4.38 9.12 -8.72
C THR A 56 4.63 8.55 -7.34
N ASN A 57 5.89 8.56 -6.87
CA ASN A 57 6.17 8.16 -5.49
C ASN A 57 5.39 9.05 -4.51
N LEU A 58 4.84 8.46 -3.45
CA LEU A 58 3.96 9.19 -2.54
C LEU A 58 4.67 10.32 -1.80
N LYS A 59 5.93 10.12 -1.37
CA LYS A 59 6.73 11.19 -0.73
C LYS A 59 6.98 12.34 -1.70
N GLU A 60 7.32 12.03 -2.95
CA GLU A 60 7.50 13.03 -4.00
C GLU A 60 6.20 13.79 -4.29
N TYR A 61 5.07 13.09 -4.35
CA TYR A 61 3.76 13.70 -4.59
C TYR A 61 3.38 14.68 -3.47
N ILE A 62 3.54 14.29 -2.20
CA ILE A 62 3.17 15.15 -1.05
C ILE A 62 4.11 16.37 -0.92
N ASN A 63 5.33 16.30 -1.47
CA ASN A 63 6.21 17.47 -1.48
C ASN A 63 5.72 18.59 -2.42
N ILE A 64 4.91 18.27 -3.42
CA ILE A 64 4.40 19.23 -4.43
C ILE A 64 2.88 19.41 -4.38
N SER A 65 2.17 18.56 -3.65
CA SER A 65 0.71 18.51 -3.55
C SER A 65 0.31 18.11 -2.13
N SER A 66 -0.98 18.19 -1.81
CA SER A 66 -1.49 17.79 -0.50
C SER A 66 -2.43 16.60 -0.62
N LEU A 67 -2.39 15.71 0.37
CA LEU A 67 -3.41 14.70 0.59
C LEU A 67 -4.33 15.14 1.71
N GLU A 68 -5.62 14.88 1.54
CA GLU A 68 -6.57 15.01 2.63
C GLU A 68 -6.58 13.75 3.50
N ALA A 69 -7.12 13.85 4.73
CA ALA A 69 -7.24 12.69 5.59
C ALA A 69 -8.10 11.58 4.96
N TRP A 70 -9.04 11.95 4.08
CA TRP A 70 -9.80 11.00 3.28
C TRP A 70 -8.92 10.18 2.35
N ASP A 71 -8.01 10.83 1.61
CA ASP A 71 -7.12 10.15 0.66
C ASP A 71 -6.18 9.17 1.38
N ILE A 72 -5.71 9.54 2.57
CA ILE A 72 -4.85 8.69 3.41
C ILE A 72 -5.65 7.50 3.92
N ALA A 73 -6.88 7.70 4.40
CA ALA A 73 -7.75 6.60 4.79
C ALA A 73 -8.07 5.67 3.60
N ASP A 74 -8.23 6.23 2.40
CA ASP A 74 -8.46 5.46 1.18
C ASP A 74 -7.22 4.64 0.78
N MET A 75 -6.03 5.22 0.89
CA MET A 75 -4.76 4.51 0.71
C MET A 75 -4.67 3.28 1.61
N LEU A 76 -4.95 3.42 2.91
CA LEU A 76 -4.89 2.29 3.84
C LEU A 76 -5.81 1.15 3.41
N ILE A 77 -7.05 1.46 3.00
CA ILE A 77 -8.01 0.45 2.51
C ILE A 77 -7.49 -0.22 1.24
N GLN A 78 -7.02 0.55 0.25
CA GLN A 78 -6.51 -0.01 -1.00
C GLN A 78 -5.29 -0.92 -0.77
N LEU A 79 -4.42 -0.57 0.17
CA LEU A 79 -3.29 -1.42 0.55
C LEU A 79 -3.76 -2.69 1.29
N LEU A 80 -4.75 -2.60 2.16
CA LEU A 80 -5.32 -3.76 2.88
C LEU A 80 -6.02 -4.75 1.96
N GLU A 81 -6.92 -4.27 1.09
CA GLU A 81 -7.65 -5.11 0.12
C GLU A 81 -6.68 -5.83 -0.83
N GLY A 82 -5.56 -5.17 -1.10
CA GLY A 82 -4.47 -5.69 -1.89
C GLY A 82 -3.70 -6.83 -1.23
N ILE A 83 -3.74 -6.98 0.10
CA ILE A 83 -3.03 -8.03 0.85
C ILE A 83 -4.04 -9.07 1.29
N ASN A 84 -4.29 -10.07 0.44
CA ASN A 84 -5.22 -11.15 0.75
C ASN A 84 -4.52 -12.50 1.02
N GLU A 85 -5.26 -13.44 1.60
CA GLU A 85 -4.77 -14.77 1.96
C GLU A 85 -4.17 -15.54 0.76
N SER A 86 -4.64 -15.29 -0.46
CA SER A 86 -4.08 -15.93 -1.65
C SER A 86 -2.66 -15.44 -1.98
N MET A 87 -2.36 -14.16 -1.71
CA MET A 87 -0.99 -13.64 -1.84
C MET A 87 -0.05 -14.26 -0.81
N TYR A 88 -0.54 -14.43 0.41
CA TYR A 88 0.17 -15.09 1.49
C TYR A 88 0.48 -16.55 1.14
N ARG A 89 -0.55 -17.32 0.72
CA ARG A 89 -0.39 -18.76 0.52
C ARG A 89 0.39 -19.14 -0.74
N TYR A 90 0.31 -18.34 -1.81
CA TYR A 90 0.73 -18.80 -3.15
C TYR A 90 1.82 -17.98 -3.82
N VAL A 91 2.17 -16.81 -3.27
CA VAL A 91 3.06 -15.88 -3.98
C VAL A 91 4.29 -15.57 -3.15
N PHE A 92 4.12 -14.84 -2.04
CA PHE A 92 5.23 -14.44 -1.18
C PHE A 92 4.65 -14.05 0.18
N PRO A 93 4.60 -14.96 1.16
CA PRO A 93 4.28 -14.57 2.53
C PRO A 93 5.43 -13.69 3.03
N PHE A 94 5.23 -12.36 3.02
CA PHE A 94 6.10 -11.36 3.68
C PHE A 94 7.48 -11.14 3.12
N GLU A 95 7.75 -11.76 1.98
CA GLU A 95 8.95 -11.46 1.24
C GLU A 95 8.74 -10.17 0.44
N TYR A 96 8.12 -9.12 0.98
CA TYR A 96 8.14 -7.78 0.37
C TYR A 96 7.96 -6.64 1.37
N ARG A 97 8.57 -5.50 1.05
CA ARG A 97 8.63 -4.33 1.92
C ARG A 97 7.36 -3.49 1.84
N ILE A 98 6.83 -3.11 3.01
CA ILE A 98 5.71 -2.18 3.14
C ILE A 98 6.21 -0.96 3.93
N SER A 99 6.48 0.14 3.23
CA SER A 99 6.89 1.43 3.80
C SER A 99 6.47 2.54 2.83
N LEU A 100 6.39 3.76 3.34
CA LEU A 100 6.00 4.94 2.58
C LEU A 100 6.92 5.17 1.37
N ASP A 101 8.19 4.76 1.44
CA ASP A 101 9.15 4.82 0.31
C ASP A 101 8.71 4.02 -0.91
N TYR A 102 7.91 2.99 -0.71
CA TYR A 102 7.45 2.07 -1.76
C TYR A 102 6.01 2.32 -2.18
N VAL A 103 5.33 3.32 -1.62
CA VAL A 103 3.97 3.68 -2.01
C VAL A 103 4.00 4.63 -3.21
N TYR A 104 3.21 4.32 -4.22
CA TYR A 104 3.03 5.09 -5.43
C TYR A 104 1.57 5.47 -5.61
N TYR A 105 1.34 6.71 -6.03
CA TYR A 105 0.00 7.27 -6.23
C TYR A 105 -0.22 7.68 -7.67
N SER A 106 -1.38 7.32 -8.21
CA SER A 106 -1.88 7.81 -9.49
C SER A 106 -3.02 8.78 -9.24
N GLU A 107 -2.78 10.06 -9.43
CA GLU A 107 -3.80 11.10 -9.26
C GLU A 107 -4.98 10.91 -10.22
N SER A 108 -4.70 10.60 -11.49
CA SER A 108 -5.73 10.38 -12.52
C SER A 108 -6.64 9.20 -12.22
N LYS A 109 -6.09 8.13 -11.60
CA LYS A 109 -6.85 6.92 -11.27
C LYS A 109 -7.37 6.93 -9.84
N LYS A 110 -6.92 7.87 -9.01
CA LYS A 110 -7.09 7.87 -7.54
C LYS A 110 -6.72 6.52 -6.92
N LYS A 111 -5.59 5.94 -7.35
CA LYS A 111 -5.13 4.62 -6.92
C LYS A 111 -3.75 4.66 -6.28
N PHE A 112 -3.60 3.90 -5.20
CA PHE A 112 -2.34 3.63 -4.54
C PHE A 112 -1.84 2.23 -4.91
N LYS A 113 -0.54 2.11 -5.10
CA LYS A 113 0.13 0.85 -5.41
C LYS A 113 1.47 0.76 -4.69
N LEU A 114 1.95 -0.46 -4.46
CA LEU A 114 3.27 -0.72 -3.93
C LEU A 114 4.26 -1.03 -5.05
N LEU A 115 5.49 -0.54 -4.87
CA LEU A 115 6.66 -1.08 -5.53
C LEU A 115 6.98 -2.43 -4.88
N PHE A 116 6.96 -3.51 -5.67
CA PHE A 116 7.35 -4.82 -5.17
C PHE A 116 8.87 -4.86 -4.99
N ILE A 117 9.33 -4.84 -3.74
CA ILE A 117 10.72 -5.10 -3.36
C ILE A 117 10.71 -6.29 -2.42
N PRO A 118 11.33 -7.42 -2.77
CA PRO A 118 11.25 -8.56 -1.91
C PRO A 118 12.02 -8.38 -0.60
N SER A 119 11.67 -9.16 0.43
CA SER A 119 12.26 -9.13 1.78
C SER A 119 12.58 -10.54 2.27
N THR A 120 13.43 -10.68 3.29
CA THR A 120 13.84 -11.97 3.87
C THR A 120 13.07 -12.34 5.14
N GLU A 121 12.01 -11.61 5.47
CA GLU A 121 11.23 -11.88 6.68
C GLU A 121 10.41 -13.15 6.50
N HIS A 122 10.67 -14.15 7.35
CA HIS A 122 9.86 -15.35 7.46
C HIS A 122 8.87 -15.19 8.62
N LEU A 123 7.63 -15.60 8.38
CA LEU A 123 6.56 -15.53 9.35
C LEU A 123 5.81 -16.86 9.33
N ASP A 124 5.57 -17.37 10.53
CA ASP A 124 5.17 -18.76 10.73
C ASP A 124 3.63 -18.95 10.76
N ASP A 125 2.85 -17.86 10.90
CA ASP A 125 1.38 -17.93 10.96
C ASP A 125 0.61 -16.65 10.51
N MET A 126 -0.73 -16.79 10.36
CA MET A 126 -1.67 -15.74 9.92
C MET A 126 -1.95 -14.65 10.96
N ASN A 127 -1.78 -14.93 12.25
CA ASN A 127 -1.94 -13.91 13.30
C ASN A 127 -0.76 -12.93 13.24
N SER A 128 0.42 -13.47 13.00
CA SER A 128 1.65 -12.72 12.77
C SER A 128 1.56 -11.92 11.45
N LEU A 129 0.82 -12.40 10.44
CA LEU A 129 0.46 -11.63 9.24
C LEU A 129 -0.35 -10.39 9.55
N SER A 130 -1.47 -10.59 10.23
CA SER A 130 -2.37 -9.49 10.58
C SER A 130 -1.62 -8.42 11.36
N LYS A 131 -0.79 -8.85 12.32
CA LYS A 131 0.04 -7.96 13.14
C LYS A 131 1.07 -7.20 12.31
N LEU A 132 1.86 -7.87 11.46
CA LEU A 132 2.87 -7.20 10.64
C LEU A 132 2.24 -6.19 9.67
N ILE A 133 1.10 -6.53 9.05
CA ILE A 133 0.39 -5.59 8.15
C ILE A 133 -0.05 -4.36 8.93
N ILE A 134 -0.69 -4.54 10.09
CA ILE A 134 -1.16 -3.42 10.93
C ILE A 134 0.03 -2.55 11.37
N GLU A 135 1.12 -3.17 11.83
CA GLU A 135 2.35 -2.46 12.21
C GLU A 135 2.93 -1.68 11.04
N SER A 136 3.03 -2.28 9.85
CA SER A 136 3.56 -1.63 8.64
C SER A 136 2.70 -0.44 8.20
N LEU A 137 1.38 -0.58 8.23
CA LEU A 137 0.46 0.50 7.89
C LEU A 137 0.49 1.63 8.94
N ASN A 138 0.64 1.29 10.23
CA ASN A 138 0.86 2.27 11.28
C ASN A 138 2.19 3.01 11.10
N MET A 139 3.26 2.32 10.69
CA MET A 139 4.54 2.94 10.36
C MET A 139 4.40 3.92 9.20
N ILE A 140 3.70 3.56 8.12
CA ILE A 140 3.40 4.48 7.01
C ILE A 140 2.72 5.75 7.50
N LEU A 141 1.72 5.62 8.39
CA LEU A 141 1.03 6.78 8.94
C LEU A 141 1.94 7.64 9.83
N ASN A 142 2.86 7.03 10.57
CA ASN A 142 3.85 7.76 11.37
C ASN A 142 4.86 8.50 10.51
N GLU A 143 5.35 7.88 9.43
CA GLU A 143 6.21 8.55 8.46
C GLU A 143 5.51 9.74 7.79
N LEU A 144 4.21 9.62 7.53
CA LEU A 144 3.39 10.69 6.95
C LEU A 144 3.28 11.94 7.82
N ASP A 145 3.45 11.87 9.14
CA ASP A 145 3.38 13.05 10.02
C ASP A 145 4.39 14.14 9.63
N ALA A 146 5.53 13.74 9.07
CA ALA A 146 6.57 14.66 8.63
C ALA A 146 6.17 15.48 7.37
N TYR A 147 5.13 15.05 6.65
CA TYR A 147 4.76 15.61 5.34
C TYR A 147 3.43 16.36 5.34
N ILE A 148 2.66 16.30 6.43
CA ILE A 148 1.26 16.71 6.42
C ILE A 148 1.03 18.07 7.07
N GLY A 149 0.28 18.93 6.38
CA GLY A 149 -0.06 20.28 6.82
C GLY A 149 -1.04 20.33 8.01
N LYS A 150 -0.99 21.41 8.80
CA LYS A 150 -1.72 21.59 10.09
C LYS A 150 -3.21 21.24 10.06
N GLY A 151 -3.92 21.45 8.93
CA GLY A 151 -5.36 21.17 8.82
C GLY A 151 -5.73 19.69 8.79
N VAL A 152 -4.82 18.83 8.30
CA VAL A 152 -5.03 17.38 8.18
C VAL A 152 -4.54 16.64 9.44
N VAL A 153 -3.65 17.28 10.22
CA VAL A 153 -3.05 16.72 11.45
C VAL A 153 -4.11 16.29 12.48
N SER A 154 -5.18 17.07 12.70
CA SER A 154 -6.19 16.71 13.71
C SER A 154 -7.03 15.50 13.29
N GLU A 155 -7.42 15.44 12.02
CA GLU A 155 -8.19 14.31 11.48
C GLU A 155 -7.34 13.04 11.51
N LEU A 156 -6.06 13.12 11.14
CA LEU A 156 -5.15 11.99 11.20
C LEU A 156 -4.82 11.53 12.61
N LYS A 157 -4.69 12.45 13.57
CA LYS A 157 -4.55 12.06 14.98
C LYS A 157 -5.76 11.24 15.44
N SER A 158 -6.96 11.63 15.04
CA SER A 158 -8.17 10.86 15.33
C SER A 158 -8.16 9.48 14.67
N LEU A 159 -7.71 9.38 13.41
CA LEU A 159 -7.58 8.09 12.72
C LEU A 159 -6.55 7.19 13.40
N LYS A 160 -5.34 7.71 13.69
CA LYS A 160 -4.29 6.98 14.39
C LYS A 160 -4.73 6.44 15.73
N SER A 161 -5.41 7.29 16.52
CA SER A 161 -5.92 6.90 17.83
C SER A 161 -7.00 5.83 17.75
N SER A 162 -7.80 5.77 16.67
CA SER A 162 -8.83 4.74 16.55
C SER A 162 -8.23 3.39 16.14
N ILE A 163 -7.25 3.41 15.24
CA ILE A 163 -6.68 2.19 14.66
C ILE A 163 -5.53 1.58 15.48
N CYS A 164 -4.89 2.32 16.38
CA CYS A 164 -3.73 1.84 17.13
C CYS A 164 -4.04 0.65 18.07
N GLU A 165 -5.30 0.52 18.49
CA GLU A 165 -5.78 -0.58 19.33
C GLU A 165 -6.32 -1.77 18.52
N SER A 166 -6.12 -1.79 17.20
CA SER A 166 -6.66 -2.88 16.39
C SER A 166 -5.78 -4.11 16.46
N GLU A 167 -6.35 -5.24 16.87
CA GLU A 167 -5.66 -6.52 16.94
C GLU A 167 -5.83 -7.36 15.66
N THR A 168 -6.83 -7.04 14.84
CA THR A 168 -7.15 -7.78 13.61
C THR A 168 -7.30 -6.85 12.42
N VAL A 169 -7.03 -7.38 11.22
CA VAL A 169 -7.21 -6.66 9.95
C VAL A 169 -8.66 -6.22 9.76
N GLU A 170 -9.62 -7.03 10.21
CA GLU A 170 -11.05 -6.70 10.13
C GLU A 170 -11.41 -5.50 11.00
N ASP A 171 -10.98 -5.48 12.25
CA ASP A 171 -11.21 -4.35 13.16
C ASP A 171 -10.52 -3.08 12.64
N PHE A 172 -9.26 -3.19 12.19
CA PHE A 172 -8.49 -2.10 11.60
C PHE A 172 -9.22 -1.50 10.38
N THR A 173 -9.70 -2.36 9.47
CA THR A 173 -10.48 -1.98 8.28
C THR A 173 -11.80 -1.31 8.66
N SER A 174 -12.52 -1.85 9.65
CA SER A 174 -13.79 -1.31 10.14
C SER A 174 -13.61 0.11 10.71
N LYS A 175 -12.57 0.33 11.50
CA LYS A 175 -12.21 1.62 12.10
C LYS A 175 -11.84 2.67 11.03
N ILE A 176 -11.08 2.30 10.00
CA ILE A 176 -10.78 3.20 8.86
C ILE A 176 -12.08 3.58 8.13
N ASN A 177 -12.95 2.61 7.86
CA ASN A 177 -14.23 2.87 7.20
C ASN A 177 -15.16 3.75 8.05
N ALA A 178 -15.17 3.57 9.38
CA ALA A 178 -15.91 4.43 10.30
C ALA A 178 -15.39 5.87 10.27
N PHE A 179 -14.07 6.03 10.24
CA PHE A 179 -13.43 7.34 10.09
C PHE A 179 -13.80 8.03 8.77
N LYS A 180 -13.74 7.31 7.63
CA LYS A 180 -14.21 7.84 6.33
C LYS A 180 -15.66 8.31 6.44
N ARG A 181 -16.57 7.49 6.99
CA ARG A 181 -17.98 7.90 7.20
C ARG A 181 -18.11 9.17 8.05
N SER A 182 -17.27 9.37 9.06
CA SER A 182 -17.23 10.58 9.88
C SER A 182 -16.87 11.83 9.08
N ILE A 183 -15.79 11.76 8.27
CA ILE A 183 -15.39 12.86 7.37
C ILE A 183 -16.53 13.21 6.41
N TRP A 184 -17.13 12.19 5.77
CA TRP A 184 -18.23 12.39 4.84
C TRP A 184 -19.42 13.12 5.49
N ARG A 185 -19.83 12.69 6.70
CA ARG A 185 -20.90 13.34 7.47
C ARG A 185 -20.55 14.76 7.87
N SER A 186 -19.32 15.04 8.28
CA SER A 186 -18.87 16.40 8.64
C SER A 186 -18.97 17.36 7.45
N ARG A 187 -18.58 16.90 6.26
CA ARG A 187 -18.61 17.71 5.04
C ARG A 187 -20.02 17.92 4.50
N HIS A 188 -20.85 16.88 4.47
CA HIS A 188 -22.22 16.98 3.94
C HIS A 188 -23.27 17.45 4.96
N GLY A 189 -23.08 17.19 6.25
CA GLY A 189 -23.95 17.70 7.32
C GLY A 189 -23.87 19.23 7.45
N LYS A 190 -22.74 19.84 7.07
CA LYS A 190 -22.61 21.29 6.92
C LYS A 190 -23.46 21.85 5.78
N ILE A 191 -23.60 21.13 4.67
CA ILE A 191 -24.41 21.54 3.52
C ILE A 191 -25.91 21.56 3.88
N SER A 192 -26.41 20.54 4.59
CA SER A 192 -27.82 20.50 5.03
C SER A 192 -28.21 21.62 6.00
N ARG A 193 -27.27 22.14 6.81
CA ARG A 193 -27.55 23.33 7.66
C ARG A 193 -27.47 24.66 6.92
N THR A 194 -26.75 24.70 5.80
CA THR A 194 -26.58 25.95 5.02
C THR A 194 -27.78 26.21 4.09
N ILE A 195 -28.51 25.16 3.69
CA ILE A 195 -29.75 25.28 2.89
C ILE A 195 -30.97 25.62 3.78
N ALA A 196 -30.83 25.51 5.10
CA ALA A 196 -31.89 25.76 6.08
C ALA A 196 -31.83 27.16 6.73
N LEU A 197 -31.16 28.13 6.10
CA LEU A 197 -31.11 29.53 6.52
C LEU A 197 -31.70 30.44 5.45
#